data_AF-A0A0M0J5I3-F1
#
_entry.id   AF-A0A0M0J5I3-F1
#
_cell.length_a   1.000
_cell.length_b   1.000
_cell.length_c   1.000
_cell.angle_alpha   90.00
_cell.angle_beta   90.00
_cell.angle_gamma   90.00
#
_symmetry.space_group_name_H-M   'P 1'
#
loop_
_entity.id
_entity.type
_entity.pdbx_description
1 polymer ?
#
loop_
_entity_poly.entity_id
_entity_poly.type
_entity_poly.pdbx_seq_one_letter_code
_entity_poly.pdbx_strand_id
1 'polypeptide(L)'
;MCFKRKNDWDQVLFGQVLQMDSEHAVDKNRLRKMYKKSDGTHVMAGVLPVALFASGHTFFVSRMAHLMHEHPYMVHTTFQYGGAQGKRHRLRESMMWEDDHEYYTGQFLVYEPDLPYKMVYPNGGKVGPDGTQDFKLRGSVEQHFALVHHQLTQMRNAFALAKELGRILILPRLVCGLDRWWAPHQGIIPGSAARLPLLECPADHVIDLERIGKPELVLRESSMLCNPRTPAAVLSSQRNVSVAGVPRVAADGSDAAVAREVGQQLVAQLKADHGSAKVLRLRTPPPDYRALLPANKVDAFENVMRGYSSLWCCSNPPGGRGAGHIWYDFLWDVLPHRDRFGRTFDTKNPWYPKMGP
;
A
#
# COMPACT_ATOMS: atom_id res chain seq x y z
N MET A 1 -8.10 -12.51 -40.59
CA MET A 1 -7.95 -11.31 -39.74
C MET A 1 -6.67 -11.29 -38.91
N CYS A 2 -6.08 -12.44 -38.53
CA CYS A 2 -4.89 -12.53 -37.66
C CYS A 2 -3.60 -11.84 -38.17
N PHE A 3 -3.52 -11.44 -39.44
CA PHE A 3 -2.32 -10.81 -40.02
C PHE A 3 -2.44 -9.29 -40.25
N LYS A 4 -3.61 -8.67 -40.02
CA LYS A 4 -3.78 -7.22 -40.23
C LYS A 4 -3.33 -6.35 -39.05
N ARG A 5 -3.13 -6.94 -37.86
CA ARG A 5 -2.83 -6.21 -36.62
C ARG A 5 -1.86 -6.97 -35.72
N LYS A 6 -0.61 -7.09 -36.18
CA LYS A 6 0.44 -7.90 -35.54
C LYS A 6 0.82 -7.44 -34.12
N ASN A 7 0.44 -6.21 -33.74
CA ASN A 7 0.81 -5.57 -32.46
C ASN A 7 -0.38 -5.37 -31.51
N ASP A 8 -1.59 -5.79 -31.89
CA ASP A 8 -2.73 -5.73 -30.98
C ASP A 8 -2.55 -6.79 -29.90
N TRP A 9 -2.70 -6.41 -28.64
CA TRP A 9 -2.72 -7.35 -27.54
C TRP A 9 -3.91 -8.30 -27.71
N ASP A 10 -3.74 -9.55 -27.32
CA ASP A 10 -4.78 -10.59 -27.29
C ASP A 10 -6.10 -10.07 -26.71
N GLN A 11 -6.04 -9.31 -25.61
CA GLN A 11 -7.21 -8.70 -24.97
C GLN A 11 -7.98 -7.73 -25.88
N VAL A 12 -7.29 -6.97 -26.72
CA VAL A 12 -7.89 -6.03 -27.69
C VAL A 12 -8.56 -6.80 -28.82
N LEU A 13 -7.90 -7.86 -29.31
CA LEU A 13 -8.45 -8.74 -30.33
C LEU A 13 -9.70 -9.48 -29.82
N PHE A 14 -9.68 -10.00 -28.59
CA PHE A 14 -10.84 -10.61 -27.96
C PHE A 14 -11.98 -9.63 -27.74
N GLY A 15 -11.69 -8.41 -27.28
CA GLY A 15 -12.70 -7.35 -27.13
C GLY A 15 -13.41 -7.02 -28.45
N GLN A 16 -12.65 -6.95 -29.55
CA GLN A 16 -13.22 -6.72 -30.87
C GLN A 16 -14.04 -7.91 -31.37
N VAL A 17 -13.56 -9.14 -31.19
CA VAL A 17 -14.32 -10.36 -31.51
C VAL A 17 -15.63 -10.42 -30.70
N LEU A 18 -15.62 -9.95 -29.45
CA LEU A 18 -16.84 -9.81 -28.64
C LEU A 18 -17.79 -8.69 -29.14
N GLN A 19 -17.30 -7.73 -29.92
CA GLN A 19 -18.08 -6.61 -30.47
C GLN A 19 -18.51 -6.80 -31.94
N MET A 20 -17.83 -7.66 -32.70
CA MET A 20 -17.97 -7.82 -34.15
C MET A 20 -19.30 -8.44 -34.62
N ASP A 21 -20.19 -8.84 -33.72
CA ASP A 21 -21.47 -9.52 -34.05
C ASP A 21 -22.59 -9.04 -33.11
N SER A 22 -22.72 -7.72 -32.92
CA SER A 22 -23.65 -7.09 -31.98
C SER A 22 -25.14 -7.33 -32.28
N GLU A 23 -25.49 -8.21 -33.22
CA GLU A 23 -26.88 -8.63 -33.45
C GLU A 23 -27.37 -9.65 -32.42
N HIS A 24 -26.47 -10.36 -31.73
CA HIS A 24 -26.84 -11.34 -30.72
C HIS A 24 -26.64 -10.74 -29.32
N ALA A 25 -27.75 -10.32 -28.72
CA ALA A 25 -27.81 -9.96 -27.31
C ALA A 25 -27.18 -11.08 -26.46
N VAL A 26 -26.41 -10.70 -25.44
CA VAL A 26 -25.94 -11.63 -24.41
C VAL A 26 -27.17 -12.36 -23.88
N ASP A 27 -27.16 -13.71 -23.94
CA ASP A 27 -28.32 -14.46 -23.47
C ASP A 27 -28.52 -14.26 -21.96
N LYS A 28 -29.68 -14.67 -21.43
CA LYS A 28 -29.96 -14.55 -19.98
C LYS A 28 -28.90 -15.26 -19.11
N ASN A 29 -28.14 -16.20 -19.67
CA ASN A 29 -27.11 -16.97 -19.00
C ASN A 29 -25.70 -16.34 -19.12
N ARG A 30 -25.59 -15.14 -19.70
CA ARG A 30 -24.34 -14.42 -19.96
C ARG A 30 -23.39 -15.14 -20.92
N LEU A 31 -23.92 -16.03 -21.75
CA LEU A 31 -23.17 -16.78 -22.75
C LEU A 31 -23.47 -16.24 -24.15
N ARG A 32 -22.46 -16.33 -25.02
CA ARG A 32 -22.51 -15.90 -26.42
C ARG A 32 -21.93 -17.00 -27.29
N LYS A 33 -22.70 -17.41 -28.29
CA LYS A 33 -22.21 -18.30 -29.34
C LYS A 33 -21.21 -17.55 -30.21
N MET A 34 -20.04 -18.15 -30.40
CA MET A 34 -19.00 -17.68 -31.29
C MET A 34 -19.07 -18.52 -32.58
N TYR A 35 -17.98 -19.16 -32.98
CA TYR A 35 -17.91 -19.96 -34.19
C TYR A 35 -18.58 -21.33 -34.03
N LYS A 36 -19.28 -21.77 -35.08
CA LYS A 36 -19.82 -23.13 -35.21
C LYS A 36 -18.70 -24.08 -35.67
N LYS A 37 -18.52 -25.17 -34.94
CA LYS A 37 -17.59 -26.26 -35.24
C LYS A 37 -18.16 -27.16 -36.34
N SER A 38 -17.30 -27.98 -36.94
CA SER A 38 -17.67 -28.96 -37.98
C SER A 38 -18.69 -30.00 -37.50
N ASP A 39 -18.70 -30.31 -36.20
CA ASP A 39 -19.66 -31.20 -35.55
C ASP A 39 -21.05 -30.57 -35.31
N GLY A 40 -21.25 -29.31 -35.72
CA GLY A 40 -22.50 -28.58 -35.56
C GLY A 40 -22.68 -27.83 -34.23
N THR A 41 -21.79 -28.00 -33.26
CA THR A 41 -21.83 -27.29 -31.96
C THR A 41 -21.09 -25.96 -32.01
N HIS A 42 -21.28 -25.07 -31.02
CA HIS A 42 -20.66 -23.73 -31.01
C HIS A 42 -19.61 -23.60 -29.91
N VAL A 43 -18.56 -22.83 -30.17
CA VAL A 43 -17.70 -22.29 -29.11
C VAL A 43 -18.50 -21.22 -28.36
N MET A 44 -18.52 -21.27 -27.03
CA MET A 44 -19.24 -20.31 -26.19
C MET A 44 -18.25 -19.36 -25.52
N ALA A 45 -18.53 -18.06 -25.55
CA ALA A 45 -17.86 -17.05 -24.74
C ALA A 45 -18.80 -16.60 -23.63
N GLY A 46 -18.28 -16.34 -22.43
CA GLY A 46 -19.07 -15.87 -21.30
C GLY A 46 -18.33 -14.84 -20.48
N VAL A 47 -19.08 -13.94 -19.82
CA VAL A 47 -18.51 -12.96 -18.88
C VAL A 47 -18.69 -13.49 -17.46
N LEU A 48 -17.56 -13.80 -16.83
CA LEU A 48 -17.53 -14.31 -15.46
C LEU A 48 -17.76 -13.17 -14.45
N PRO A 49 -18.60 -13.36 -13.43
CA PRO A 49 -18.89 -12.31 -12.45
C PRO A 49 -17.67 -12.06 -11.56
N VAL A 50 -17.27 -10.79 -11.42
CA VAL A 50 -16.07 -10.38 -10.66
C VAL A 50 -16.16 -10.61 -9.14
N ALA A 51 -17.35 -10.92 -8.61
CA ALA A 51 -17.50 -11.36 -7.23
C ALA A 51 -17.02 -12.82 -7.01
N LEU A 52 -17.04 -13.65 -8.06
CA LEU A 52 -16.63 -15.05 -8.04
C LEU A 52 -15.26 -15.28 -8.71
N PHE A 53 -14.97 -14.52 -9.77
CA PHE A 53 -13.73 -14.58 -10.54
C PHE A 53 -13.03 -13.22 -10.44
N ALA A 54 -12.48 -12.96 -9.26
CA ALA A 54 -12.08 -11.62 -8.87
C ALA A 54 -10.74 -11.20 -9.49
N SER A 55 -10.67 -9.94 -9.92
CA SER A 55 -9.39 -9.25 -10.13
C SER A 55 -8.78 -8.81 -8.80
N GLY A 56 -7.52 -8.38 -8.80
CA GLY A 56 -6.87 -7.85 -7.61
C GLY A 56 -7.63 -6.64 -7.05
N HIS A 57 -8.03 -5.69 -7.90
CA HIS A 57 -8.81 -4.55 -7.43
C HIS A 57 -10.17 -4.96 -6.85
N THR A 58 -10.93 -5.83 -7.52
CA THR A 58 -12.27 -6.22 -7.06
C THR A 58 -12.24 -7.06 -5.79
N PHE A 59 -11.18 -7.85 -5.58
CA PHE A 59 -11.00 -8.62 -4.35
C PHE A 59 -10.46 -7.76 -3.20
N PHE A 60 -9.32 -7.08 -3.39
CA PHE A 60 -8.60 -6.42 -2.30
C PHE A 60 -9.11 -5.00 -1.99
N VAL A 61 -9.54 -4.24 -3.01
CA VAL A 61 -9.91 -2.82 -2.88
C VAL A 61 -11.43 -2.65 -2.79
N SER A 62 -12.16 -3.08 -3.82
CA SER A 62 -13.63 -2.96 -3.84
C SER A 62 -14.32 -3.97 -2.93
N ARG A 63 -13.67 -5.11 -2.64
CA ARG A 63 -14.21 -6.22 -1.83
C ARG A 63 -15.56 -6.72 -2.34
N MET A 64 -15.67 -6.89 -3.66
CA MET A 64 -16.90 -7.28 -4.35
C MET A 64 -17.52 -8.55 -3.77
N ALA A 65 -16.70 -9.54 -3.42
CA ALA A 65 -17.19 -10.78 -2.82
C ALA A 65 -17.91 -10.53 -1.48
N HIS A 66 -17.34 -9.68 -0.62
CA HIS A 66 -17.98 -9.32 0.64
C HIS A 66 -19.26 -8.50 0.42
N LEU A 67 -19.25 -7.58 -0.54
CA LEU A 67 -20.43 -6.78 -0.89
C LEU A 67 -21.58 -7.64 -1.42
N MET A 68 -21.25 -8.71 -2.15
CA MET A 68 -22.23 -9.62 -2.76
C MET A 68 -22.54 -10.84 -1.88
N HIS A 69 -21.89 -10.97 -0.72
CA HIS A 69 -21.99 -12.15 0.16
C HIS A 69 -21.61 -13.46 -0.54
N GLU A 70 -20.57 -13.41 -1.37
CA GLU A 70 -20.07 -14.53 -2.16
C GLU A 70 -18.69 -15.01 -1.69
N HIS A 71 -18.36 -16.25 -2.02
CA HIS A 71 -17.02 -16.81 -1.88
C HIS A 71 -16.34 -16.91 -3.25
N PRO A 72 -15.22 -16.20 -3.48
CA PRO A 72 -14.55 -16.24 -4.77
C PRO A 72 -14.00 -17.64 -5.09
N TYR A 73 -14.24 -18.10 -6.32
CA TYR A 73 -13.59 -19.31 -6.86
C TYR A 73 -12.13 -19.05 -7.22
N MET A 74 -11.81 -17.83 -7.66
CA MET A 74 -10.44 -17.45 -7.98
C MET A 74 -10.17 -15.97 -7.74
N VAL A 75 -8.89 -15.67 -7.48
CA VAL A 75 -8.35 -14.32 -7.42
C VAL A 75 -7.19 -14.22 -8.40
N HIS A 76 -7.33 -13.37 -9.41
CA HIS A 76 -6.27 -13.05 -10.36
C HIS A 76 -5.70 -11.67 -10.01
N THR A 77 -4.42 -11.60 -9.62
CA THR A 77 -3.73 -10.36 -9.20
C THR A 77 -3.44 -9.41 -10.38
N THR A 78 -4.51 -8.96 -11.04
CA THR A 78 -4.57 -7.88 -12.05
C THR A 78 -5.08 -6.60 -11.40
N PHE A 79 -4.86 -5.46 -12.04
CA PHE A 79 -5.17 -4.14 -11.47
C PHE A 79 -4.50 -3.94 -10.10
N GLN A 80 -3.22 -4.29 -10.03
CA GLN A 80 -2.41 -4.26 -8.84
C GLN A 80 -0.99 -3.75 -9.18
N TYR A 81 -0.29 -3.17 -8.19
CA TYR A 81 0.98 -2.49 -8.35
C TYR A 81 2.16 -3.29 -7.77
N GLY A 82 3.38 -2.84 -8.08
CA GLY A 82 4.62 -3.39 -7.51
C GLY A 82 5.08 -4.72 -8.11
N GLY A 83 4.76 -4.99 -9.39
CA GLY A 83 5.26 -6.18 -10.09
C GLY A 83 4.94 -7.50 -9.37
N ALA A 84 5.84 -8.47 -9.46
CA ALA A 84 5.66 -9.76 -8.78
C ALA A 84 5.69 -9.64 -7.24
N GLN A 85 6.50 -8.71 -6.71
CA GLN A 85 6.65 -8.53 -5.26
C GLN A 85 5.39 -7.95 -4.63
N GLY A 86 4.79 -6.93 -5.23
CA GLY A 86 3.51 -6.38 -4.81
C GLY A 86 2.38 -7.40 -4.91
N LYS A 87 2.30 -8.14 -6.03
CA LYS A 87 1.34 -9.26 -6.22
C LYS A 87 1.42 -10.27 -5.08
N ARG A 88 2.62 -10.73 -4.75
CA ARG A 88 2.84 -11.67 -3.65
C ARG A 88 2.48 -11.07 -2.29
N HIS A 89 2.93 -9.85 -2.00
CA HIS A 89 2.64 -9.17 -0.74
C HIS A 89 1.14 -9.01 -0.51
N ARG A 90 0.38 -8.68 -1.55
CA ARG A 90 -1.09 -8.56 -1.45
C ARG A 90 -1.78 -9.87 -1.14
N LEU A 91 -1.34 -10.96 -1.76
CA LEU A 91 -1.86 -12.29 -1.44
C LEU A 91 -1.52 -12.66 0.01
N ARG A 92 -0.32 -12.32 0.50
CA ARG A 92 0.04 -12.46 1.92
C ARG A 92 -0.80 -11.56 2.84
N GLU A 93 -1.12 -10.32 2.45
CA GLU A 93 -1.94 -9.39 3.24
C GLU A 93 -3.32 -10.01 3.49
N SER A 94 -3.89 -10.64 2.46
CA SER A 94 -5.14 -11.40 2.56
C SER A 94 -5.01 -12.82 3.10
N MET A 95 -3.81 -13.24 3.50
CA MET A 95 -3.50 -14.59 4.01
C MET A 95 -3.73 -15.74 3.01
N MET A 96 -3.80 -15.42 1.71
CA MET A 96 -3.98 -16.37 0.60
C MET A 96 -2.67 -16.96 0.06
N TRP A 97 -1.54 -16.31 0.32
CA TRP A 97 -0.23 -16.85 -0.03
C TRP A 97 0.32 -17.70 1.12
N GLU A 98 0.82 -18.88 0.79
CA GLU A 98 1.47 -19.78 1.74
C GLU A 98 2.98 -19.68 1.56
N ASP A 99 3.67 -19.34 2.64
CA ASP A 99 5.13 -19.38 2.72
C ASP A 99 5.57 -20.52 3.63
N ASP A 100 6.86 -20.83 3.59
CA ASP A 100 7.48 -21.77 4.53
C ASP A 100 7.46 -21.25 5.97
N HIS A 101 7.61 -22.16 6.93
CA HIS A 101 7.50 -21.87 8.36
C HIS A 101 8.42 -20.73 8.82
N GLU A 102 9.64 -20.64 8.27
CA GLU A 102 10.64 -19.61 8.58
C GLU A 102 10.12 -18.19 8.35
N TYR A 103 9.22 -18.00 7.39
CA TYR A 103 8.60 -16.72 7.11
C TYR A 103 7.85 -16.18 8.34
N TYR A 104 7.25 -17.09 9.11
CA TYR A 104 6.37 -16.80 10.22
C TYR A 104 7.09 -16.75 11.59
N THR A 105 8.36 -17.16 11.68
CA THR A 105 9.10 -17.31 12.95
C THR A 105 10.18 -16.28 13.21
N GLY A 106 10.19 -15.18 12.45
CA GLY A 106 11.13 -14.09 12.59
C GLY A 106 11.05 -13.35 13.94
N GLN A 107 11.92 -12.35 14.09
CA GLN A 107 11.80 -11.35 15.15
C GLN A 107 11.16 -10.09 14.57
N PHE A 108 10.05 -9.68 15.17
CA PHE A 108 9.18 -8.67 14.62
C PHE A 108 9.11 -7.42 15.50
N LEU A 109 8.95 -6.28 14.83
CA LEU A 109 8.55 -5.01 15.43
C LEU A 109 7.18 -4.64 14.87
N VAL A 110 6.24 -4.27 15.74
CA VAL A 110 4.94 -3.71 15.34
C VAL A 110 4.66 -2.48 16.19
N TYR A 111 3.95 -1.52 15.64
CA TYR A 111 3.56 -0.31 16.37
C TYR A 111 2.08 0.02 16.12
N GLU A 112 1.48 0.70 17.07
CA GLU A 112 0.16 1.29 16.93
C GLU A 112 0.31 2.67 16.26
N PRO A 113 -0.23 2.86 15.05
CA PRO A 113 -0.11 4.13 14.35
C PRO A 113 -0.96 5.21 15.03
N ASP A 114 -0.43 6.43 15.08
CA ASP A 114 -1.23 7.62 15.30
C ASP A 114 -1.94 7.94 13.99
N LEU A 115 -3.27 7.93 14.00
CA LEU A 115 -4.06 8.25 12.83
C LEU A 115 -5.24 9.13 13.24
N PRO A 116 -5.04 10.47 13.29
CA PRO A 116 -6.07 11.37 13.74
C PRO A 116 -7.35 11.22 12.91
N TYR A 117 -8.49 11.13 13.59
CA TYR A 117 -9.81 10.99 12.95
C TYR A 117 -10.05 12.04 11.86
N LYS A 118 -9.63 13.29 12.12
CA LYS A 118 -9.72 14.41 11.17
C LYS A 118 -8.86 14.26 9.90
N MET A 119 -7.86 13.39 9.90
CA MET A 119 -7.08 13.09 8.69
C MET A 119 -7.76 12.01 7.84
N VAL A 120 -8.43 11.05 8.49
CA VAL A 120 -9.20 9.99 7.81
C VAL A 120 -10.50 10.55 7.22
N TYR A 121 -11.17 11.43 7.96
CA TYR A 121 -12.44 12.04 7.59
C TYR A 121 -12.33 13.57 7.57
N PRO A 122 -11.56 14.15 6.62
CA PRO A 122 -11.20 15.57 6.64
C PRO A 122 -12.37 16.52 6.42
N ASN A 123 -13.44 16.05 5.77
CA ASN A 123 -14.64 16.83 5.48
C ASN A 123 -15.80 16.52 6.45
N GLY A 124 -15.53 15.81 7.54
CA GLY A 124 -16.53 15.46 8.56
C GLY A 124 -17.69 14.62 8.01
N GLY A 125 -18.88 14.76 8.59
CA GLY A 125 -20.08 14.05 8.17
C GLY A 125 -20.26 12.67 8.81
N LYS A 126 -21.37 12.01 8.46
CA LYS A 126 -21.74 10.69 9.02
C LYS A 126 -20.84 9.60 8.42
N VAL A 127 -20.18 8.85 9.29
CA VAL A 127 -19.43 7.63 8.93
C VAL A 127 -20.38 6.43 8.99
N GLY A 128 -20.35 5.62 7.94
CA GLY A 128 -21.11 4.38 7.85
C GLY A 128 -20.59 3.30 8.82
N PRO A 129 -21.36 2.23 9.06
CA PRO A 129 -20.93 1.13 9.93
C PRO A 129 -19.71 0.36 9.39
N ASP A 130 -19.46 0.45 8.08
CA ASP A 130 -18.27 -0.07 7.40
C ASP A 130 -17.09 0.92 7.42
N GLY A 131 -17.25 2.06 8.11
CA GLY A 131 -16.26 3.12 8.23
C GLY A 131 -16.10 3.98 6.98
N THR A 132 -16.99 3.86 5.99
CA THR A 132 -16.96 4.64 4.74
C THR A 132 -17.86 5.87 4.82
N GLN A 133 -17.76 6.78 3.86
CA GLN A 133 -18.60 7.97 3.75
C GLN A 133 -19.19 8.13 2.34
N ASP A 134 -20.22 8.98 2.23
CA ASP A 134 -20.73 9.42 0.94
C ASP A 134 -19.57 9.95 0.08
N PHE A 135 -19.48 9.51 -1.18
CA PHE A 135 -18.41 9.85 -2.10
C PHE A 135 -18.20 11.38 -2.26
N LYS A 136 -19.23 12.20 -2.03
CA LYS A 136 -19.11 13.66 -2.05
C LYS A 136 -18.26 14.23 -0.90
N LEU A 137 -18.08 13.47 0.19
CA LEU A 137 -17.27 13.83 1.35
C LEU A 137 -15.80 13.36 1.24
N ARG A 138 -15.44 12.66 0.16
CA ARG A 138 -14.06 12.19 -0.07
C ARG A 138 -13.05 13.34 0.04
N GLY A 139 -11.83 13.01 0.46
CA GLY A 139 -10.76 14.00 0.56
C GLY A 139 -10.33 14.56 -0.80
N SER A 140 -9.74 15.76 -0.79
CA SER A 140 -8.96 16.26 -1.93
C SER A 140 -7.67 15.46 -2.12
N VAL A 141 -6.95 15.70 -3.22
CA VAL A 141 -5.64 15.09 -3.45
C VAL A 141 -4.65 15.50 -2.34
N GLU A 142 -4.66 16.77 -1.94
CA GLU A 142 -3.84 17.31 -0.86
C GLU A 142 -4.14 16.62 0.47
N GLN A 143 -5.43 16.44 0.79
CA GLN A 143 -5.85 15.75 2.01
C GLN A 143 -5.45 14.26 1.98
N HIS A 144 -5.55 13.60 0.83
CA HIS A 144 -5.07 12.23 0.64
C HIS A 144 -3.56 12.11 0.92
N PHE A 145 -2.77 13.00 0.32
CA PHE A 145 -1.31 12.99 0.53
C PHE A 145 -0.95 13.32 1.97
N ALA A 146 -1.62 14.28 2.62
CA ALA A 146 -1.40 14.57 4.03
C ALA A 146 -1.66 13.33 4.93
N LEU A 147 -2.75 12.60 4.68
CA LEU A 147 -3.08 11.36 5.39
C LEU A 147 -2.04 10.25 5.16
N VAL A 148 -1.64 10.00 3.91
CA VAL A 148 -0.67 8.95 3.58
C VAL A 148 0.71 9.32 4.13
N HIS A 149 1.18 10.55 3.91
CA HIS A 149 2.47 11.04 4.37
C HIS A 149 2.62 11.02 5.89
N HIS A 150 1.54 11.30 6.63
CA HIS A 150 1.54 11.15 8.09
C HIS A 150 1.85 9.70 8.52
N GLN A 151 1.29 8.71 7.81
CA GLN A 151 1.59 7.30 8.05
C GLN A 151 3.00 6.93 7.56
N LEU A 152 3.46 7.46 6.42
CA LEU A 152 4.81 7.23 5.90
C LEU A 152 5.89 7.73 6.86
N THR A 153 5.70 8.88 7.51
CA THR A 153 6.61 9.41 8.54
C THR A 153 6.77 8.42 9.69
N GLN A 154 5.68 7.84 10.17
CA GLN A 154 5.71 6.85 11.25
C GLN A 154 6.35 5.54 10.78
N MET A 155 6.06 5.09 9.55
CA MET A 155 6.69 3.91 8.97
C MET A 155 8.19 4.09 8.75
N ARG A 156 8.65 5.26 8.29
CA ARG A 156 10.08 5.60 8.20
C ARG A 156 10.76 5.40 9.56
N ASN A 157 10.18 5.98 10.60
CA ASN A 157 10.72 5.86 11.96
C ASN A 157 10.73 4.39 12.43
N ALA A 158 9.68 3.63 12.09
CA ALA A 158 9.59 2.20 12.38
C ALA A 158 10.66 1.38 11.66
N PHE A 159 10.96 1.68 10.39
CA PHE A 159 12.04 1.03 9.65
C PHE A 159 13.41 1.27 10.29
N ALA A 160 13.67 2.49 10.77
CA ALA A 160 14.90 2.80 11.48
C ALA A 160 15.03 2.03 12.79
N LEU A 161 13.96 2.01 13.60
CA LEU A 161 13.95 1.25 14.86
C LEU A 161 14.10 -0.26 14.60
N ALA A 162 13.35 -0.81 13.64
CA ALA A 162 13.43 -2.22 13.27
C ALA A 162 14.85 -2.61 12.83
N LYS A 163 15.47 -1.78 11.98
CA LYS A 163 16.85 -1.96 11.53
C LYS A 163 17.84 -1.97 12.69
N GLU A 164 17.77 -1.00 13.60
CA GLU A 164 18.70 -0.93 14.72
C GLU A 164 18.47 -2.08 15.72
N LEU A 165 17.24 -2.56 15.90
CA LEU A 165 16.93 -3.73 16.73
C LEU A 165 17.22 -5.08 16.06
N GLY A 166 17.50 -5.12 14.75
CA GLY A 166 17.66 -6.36 13.99
C GLY A 166 16.34 -7.13 13.83
N ARG A 167 15.22 -6.41 13.67
CA ARG A 167 13.86 -6.95 13.57
C ARG A 167 13.23 -6.63 12.21
N ILE A 168 12.25 -7.42 11.82
CA ILE A 168 11.43 -7.22 10.63
C ILE A 168 10.20 -6.38 11.03
N LEU A 169 9.89 -5.32 10.27
CA LEU A 169 8.74 -4.47 10.56
C LEU A 169 7.44 -5.12 10.10
N ILE A 170 6.49 -5.37 11.00
CA ILE A 170 5.10 -5.63 10.63
C ILE A 170 4.43 -4.30 10.37
N LEU A 171 3.98 -4.09 9.13
CA LEU A 171 3.29 -2.86 8.73
C LEU A 171 1.98 -2.71 9.52
N PRO A 172 1.59 -1.48 9.90
CA PRO A 172 0.24 -1.26 10.40
C PRO A 172 -0.78 -1.46 9.27
N ARG A 173 -2.06 -1.55 9.62
CA ARG A 173 -3.13 -1.40 8.62
C ARG A 173 -3.09 0.04 8.11
N LEU A 174 -2.86 0.20 6.81
CA LEU A 174 -2.76 1.51 6.19
C LEU A 174 -4.14 2.02 5.78
N VAL A 175 -4.29 3.33 5.76
CA VAL A 175 -5.52 3.99 5.32
C VAL A 175 -5.20 4.97 4.19
N CYS A 176 -5.98 4.91 3.11
CA CYS A 176 -5.84 5.81 1.97
C CYS A 176 -7.14 6.56 1.75
N GLY A 177 -7.06 7.89 1.60
CA GLY A 177 -8.25 8.73 1.39
C GLY A 177 -8.90 8.54 0.01
N LEU A 178 -8.13 8.03 -0.96
CA LEU A 178 -8.49 7.85 -2.36
C LEU A 178 -7.88 6.52 -2.84
N ASP A 179 -8.53 5.93 -3.84
CA ASP A 179 -8.02 4.78 -4.57
C ASP A 179 -6.88 5.19 -5.51
N ARG A 180 -6.12 4.21 -6.01
CA ARG A 180 -5.06 4.41 -6.98
C ARG A 180 -5.46 3.80 -8.32
N TRP A 181 -5.15 4.47 -9.43
CA TRP A 181 -5.34 3.95 -10.78
C TRP A 181 -4.31 4.51 -11.76
N TRP A 182 -4.10 3.88 -12.91
CA TRP A 182 -3.15 4.31 -13.94
C TRP A 182 -3.72 5.35 -14.94
N ALA A 183 -4.97 5.77 -14.76
CA ALA A 183 -5.59 6.83 -15.56
C ALA A 183 -6.28 7.88 -14.68
N PRO A 184 -6.56 9.10 -15.20
CA PRO A 184 -7.18 10.15 -14.42
C PRO A 184 -8.52 9.77 -13.80
N HIS A 185 -8.71 10.13 -12.52
CA HIS A 185 -9.94 9.86 -11.80
C HIS A 185 -10.24 10.87 -10.70
N GLN A 186 -11.48 10.87 -10.23
CA GLN A 186 -11.95 11.77 -9.16
C GLN A 186 -11.73 11.23 -7.75
N GLY A 187 -11.29 9.98 -7.61
CA GLY A 187 -10.91 9.40 -6.31
C GLY A 187 -11.05 7.88 -6.22
N ILE A 188 -11.81 7.27 -7.13
CA ILE A 188 -11.96 5.82 -7.30
C ILE A 188 -11.82 5.46 -8.78
N ILE A 189 -11.50 4.20 -9.08
CA ILE A 189 -11.56 3.70 -10.46
C ILE A 189 -12.99 3.89 -11.02
N PRO A 190 -13.17 4.53 -12.19
CA PRO A 190 -14.48 4.69 -12.80
C PRO A 190 -15.21 3.36 -12.98
N GLY A 191 -16.46 3.29 -12.52
CA GLY A 191 -17.29 2.08 -12.58
C GLY A 191 -16.95 1.00 -11.55
N SER A 192 -15.97 1.23 -10.66
CA SER A 192 -15.71 0.32 -9.54
C SER A 192 -16.69 0.53 -8.39
N ALA A 193 -16.81 -0.48 -7.53
CA ALA A 193 -17.57 -0.41 -6.28
C ALA A 193 -16.70 -0.03 -5.08
N ALA A 194 -15.53 0.57 -5.30
CA ALA A 194 -14.65 1.02 -4.23
C ALA A 194 -15.36 2.08 -3.38
N ARG A 195 -15.25 1.95 -2.05
CA ARG A 195 -15.82 2.88 -1.07
C ARG A 195 -14.70 3.59 -0.34
N LEU A 196 -14.85 4.88 -0.09
CA LEU A 196 -13.81 5.73 0.52
C LEU A 196 -14.16 6.11 1.96
N PRO A 197 -13.16 6.34 2.83
CA PRO A 197 -11.74 6.05 2.59
C PRO A 197 -11.46 4.54 2.51
N LEU A 198 -10.34 4.16 1.89
CA LEU A 198 -9.85 2.79 1.91
C LEU A 198 -9.22 2.52 3.29
N LEU A 199 -9.99 1.95 4.21
CA LEU A 199 -9.54 1.63 5.57
C LEU A 199 -8.55 0.47 5.67
N GLU A 200 -8.47 -0.33 4.61
CA GLU A 200 -7.46 -1.35 4.43
C GLU A 200 -6.75 -1.05 3.11
N CYS A 201 -5.98 0.03 3.11
CA CYS A 201 -5.17 0.42 1.99
C CYS A 201 -4.04 -0.59 1.80
N PRO A 202 -3.91 -1.18 0.61
CA PRO A 202 -2.85 -2.13 0.36
C PRO A 202 -1.47 -1.48 0.36
N ALA A 203 -0.45 -2.17 0.86
CA ALA A 203 0.88 -1.58 0.99
C ALA A 203 1.48 -1.16 -0.36
N ASP A 204 1.24 -1.90 -1.45
CA ASP A 204 1.73 -1.55 -2.78
C ASP A 204 1.09 -0.28 -3.37
N HIS A 205 0.01 0.25 -2.76
CA HIS A 205 -0.52 1.56 -3.14
C HIS A 205 0.45 2.67 -2.76
N VAL A 206 1.16 2.56 -1.64
CA VAL A 206 1.98 3.65 -1.07
C VAL A 206 3.47 3.31 -0.97
N ILE A 207 3.82 2.02 -1.00
CA ILE A 207 5.19 1.49 -0.95
C ILE A 207 5.53 0.83 -2.29
N ASP A 208 6.70 1.15 -2.84
CA ASP A 208 7.24 0.53 -4.05
C ASP A 208 7.92 -0.82 -3.72
N LEU A 209 7.11 -1.84 -3.47
CA LEU A 209 7.58 -3.18 -3.09
C LEU A 209 8.45 -3.84 -4.15
N GLU A 210 8.27 -3.48 -5.43
CA GLU A 210 9.12 -3.94 -6.52
C GLU A 210 10.54 -3.37 -6.39
N ARG A 211 10.63 -2.07 -6.10
CA ARG A 211 11.92 -1.40 -5.88
C ARG A 211 12.65 -1.89 -4.64
N ILE A 212 11.93 -2.33 -3.60
CA ILE A 212 12.55 -3.00 -2.44
C ILE A 212 13.21 -4.32 -2.86
N GLY A 213 12.65 -5.01 -3.85
CA GLY A 213 13.17 -6.27 -4.40
C GLY A 213 12.91 -7.48 -3.52
N LYS A 214 13.32 -7.42 -2.24
CA LYS A 214 13.11 -8.47 -1.23
C LYS A 214 12.38 -7.92 0.00
N PRO A 215 11.10 -7.53 -0.12
CA PRO A 215 10.34 -6.94 0.99
C PRO A 215 10.31 -7.84 2.23
N GLU A 216 10.32 -9.17 2.05
CA GLU A 216 10.34 -10.15 3.14
C GLU A 216 11.58 -10.08 4.06
N LEU A 217 12.64 -9.34 3.69
CA LEU A 217 13.78 -9.14 4.59
C LEU A 217 13.59 -7.96 5.54
N VAL A 218 12.68 -7.05 5.23
CA VAL A 218 12.53 -5.77 5.95
C VAL A 218 11.13 -5.54 6.50
N LEU A 219 10.11 -6.15 5.88
CA LEU A 219 8.72 -5.97 6.29
C LEU A 219 7.86 -7.24 6.18
N ARG A 220 6.75 -7.21 6.91
CA ARG A 220 5.63 -8.15 6.90
C ARG A 220 4.32 -7.38 6.79
N GLU A 221 3.31 -8.06 6.28
CA GLU A 221 1.96 -7.56 6.11
C GLU A 221 1.27 -7.33 7.46
N SER A 222 0.30 -6.42 7.51
CA SER A 222 -0.45 -6.12 8.75
C SER A 222 -1.25 -7.31 9.31
N SER A 223 -1.53 -8.31 8.48
CA SER A 223 -2.21 -9.55 8.85
C SER A 223 -1.30 -10.59 9.50
N MET A 224 0.03 -10.36 9.53
CA MET A 224 1.02 -11.34 9.99
C MET A 224 0.67 -11.97 11.35
N LEU A 225 0.33 -11.17 12.37
CA LEU A 225 0.01 -11.68 13.71
C LEU A 225 -1.38 -12.32 13.83
N CYS A 226 -2.26 -12.07 12.86
CA CYS A 226 -3.59 -12.69 12.78
C CYS A 226 -3.62 -13.89 11.85
N ASN A 227 -2.52 -14.17 11.15
CA ASN A 227 -2.41 -15.27 10.22
C ASN A 227 -2.39 -16.59 11.01
N PRO A 228 -3.27 -17.56 10.71
CA PRO A 228 -3.31 -18.84 11.43
C PRO A 228 -2.01 -19.66 11.29
N ARG A 229 -1.18 -19.34 10.29
CA ARG A 229 0.14 -19.96 10.10
C ARG A 229 1.22 -19.38 11.03
N THR A 230 0.95 -18.26 11.70
CA THR A 230 1.88 -17.67 12.68
C THR A 230 1.90 -18.51 13.95
N PRO A 231 3.04 -19.10 14.35
CA PRO A 231 3.07 -20.04 15.46
C PRO A 231 2.68 -19.40 16.80
N ALA A 232 1.98 -20.16 17.65
CA ALA A 232 1.60 -19.73 18.99
C ALA A 232 2.81 -19.30 19.86
N ALA A 233 3.99 -19.91 19.63
CA ALA A 233 5.24 -19.52 20.28
C ALA A 233 5.68 -18.09 19.94
N VAL A 234 5.38 -17.60 18.73
CA VAL A 234 5.66 -16.20 18.33
C VAL A 234 4.68 -15.27 19.03
N LEU A 235 3.39 -15.60 19.01
CA LEU A 235 2.31 -14.78 19.59
C LEU A 235 2.47 -14.64 21.12
N SER A 236 2.73 -15.73 21.83
CA SER A 236 2.96 -15.75 23.29
C SER A 236 4.26 -15.05 23.72
N SER A 237 5.21 -14.87 22.81
CA SER A 237 6.47 -14.15 23.05
C SER A 237 6.33 -12.63 22.86
N GLN A 238 5.13 -12.12 22.57
CA GLN A 238 4.90 -10.69 22.40
C GLN A 238 5.15 -9.90 23.69
N ARG A 239 5.82 -8.75 23.57
CA ARG A 239 6.04 -7.79 24.66
C ARG A 239 5.60 -6.40 24.23
N ASN A 240 4.83 -5.75 25.11
CA ASN A 240 4.50 -4.34 24.94
C ASN A 240 5.65 -3.50 25.48
N VAL A 241 6.13 -2.54 24.71
CA VAL A 241 7.26 -1.68 25.09
C VAL A 241 6.86 -0.21 24.96
N SER A 242 7.41 0.61 25.86
CA SER A 242 7.27 2.07 25.80
C SER A 242 8.48 2.67 25.11
N VAL A 243 8.25 3.67 24.27
CA VAL A 243 9.29 4.42 23.55
C VAL A 243 9.13 5.93 23.77
N ALA A 244 8.43 6.32 24.82
CA ALA A 244 8.21 7.71 25.18
C ALA A 244 9.50 8.38 25.66
N GLY A 245 9.53 9.72 25.62
CA GLY A 245 10.62 10.51 26.19
C GLY A 245 11.82 10.74 25.27
N VAL A 246 11.83 10.18 24.06
CA VAL A 246 12.85 10.51 23.05
C VAL A 246 12.46 11.83 22.37
N PRO A 247 13.26 12.90 22.49
CA PRO A 247 12.99 14.16 21.80
C PRO A 247 13.00 13.98 20.28
N ARG A 248 12.12 14.69 19.59
CA ARG A 248 12.18 14.80 18.12
C ARG A 248 13.38 15.67 17.76
N VAL A 249 14.09 15.33 16.68
CA VAL A 249 15.16 16.18 16.16
C VAL A 249 14.54 17.37 15.42
N ALA A 250 14.95 18.59 15.74
CA ALA A 250 14.56 19.81 15.07
C ALA A 250 14.90 19.76 13.56
N ALA A 251 14.21 20.59 12.78
CA ALA A 251 14.45 20.65 11.34
C ALA A 251 15.87 21.14 11.01
N ASP A 252 16.40 22.08 11.80
CA ASP A 252 17.76 22.61 11.66
C ASP A 252 18.85 21.72 12.29
N GLY A 253 18.46 20.62 12.94
CA GLY A 253 19.37 19.67 13.58
C GLY A 253 20.02 20.15 14.87
N SER A 254 19.60 21.29 15.44
CA SER A 254 20.22 21.93 16.61
C SER A 254 20.22 21.06 17.88
N ASP A 255 19.24 20.16 18.04
CA ASP A 255 19.07 19.26 19.19
C ASP A 255 19.46 17.80 18.87
N ALA A 256 20.03 17.55 17.69
CA ALA A 256 20.25 16.20 17.18
C ALA A 256 21.20 15.37 18.06
N ALA A 257 22.14 16.00 18.77
CA ALA A 257 23.06 15.31 19.67
C ALA A 257 22.35 14.71 20.88
N VAL A 258 21.57 15.52 21.60
CA VAL A 258 20.82 15.11 22.81
C VAL A 258 19.75 14.08 22.44
N ALA A 259 18.97 14.36 21.40
CA ALA A 259 17.96 13.43 20.92
C ALA A 259 18.57 12.07 20.54
N ARG A 260 19.75 12.06 19.91
CA ARG A 260 20.45 10.84 19.53
C ARG A 260 20.98 10.07 20.73
N GLU A 261 21.52 10.76 21.73
CA GLU A 261 21.96 10.10 22.97
C GLU A 261 20.80 9.33 23.62
N VAL A 262 19.66 10.00 23.83
CA VAL A 262 18.46 9.38 24.41
C VAL A 262 17.91 8.26 23.53
N GLY A 263 17.84 8.47 22.21
CA GLY A 263 17.36 7.48 21.25
C GLY A 263 18.23 6.23 21.18
N GLN A 264 19.55 6.38 21.24
CA GLN A 264 20.50 5.25 21.25
C GLN A 264 20.46 4.48 22.58
N GLN A 265 20.30 5.18 23.71
CA GLN A 265 20.08 4.53 25.01
C GLN A 265 18.80 3.68 24.99
N LEU A 266 17.70 4.21 24.42
CA LEU A 266 16.47 3.44 24.22
C LEU A 266 16.71 2.18 23.38
N VAL A 267 17.41 2.28 22.25
CA VAL A 267 17.72 1.12 21.40
C VAL A 267 18.53 0.07 22.17
N ALA A 268 19.54 0.49 22.93
CA ALA A 268 20.33 -0.42 23.76
C ALA A 268 19.49 -1.10 24.84
N GLN A 269 18.63 -0.34 25.52
CA GLN A 269 17.72 -0.88 26.55
C GLN A 269 16.77 -1.92 25.98
N LEU A 270 16.12 -1.62 24.84
CA LEU A 270 15.19 -2.55 24.19
C LEU A 270 15.88 -3.85 23.75
N LYS A 271 17.15 -3.79 23.33
CA LYS A 271 17.94 -4.99 23.01
C LYS A 271 18.25 -5.81 24.26
N ALA A 272 18.66 -5.15 25.34
CA ALA A 272 19.01 -5.81 26.59
C ALA A 272 17.79 -6.49 27.23
N ASP A 273 16.68 -5.76 27.35
CA ASP A 273 15.48 -6.21 28.08
C ASP A 273 14.63 -7.19 27.29
N HIS A 274 14.68 -7.12 25.96
CA HIS A 274 13.73 -7.82 25.10
C HIS A 274 14.38 -8.56 23.92
N GLY A 275 15.69 -8.84 23.99
CA GLY A 275 16.40 -9.59 22.94
C GLY A 275 15.82 -10.98 22.64
N SER A 276 15.15 -11.62 23.61
CA SER A 276 14.52 -12.93 23.44
C SER A 276 13.07 -12.89 22.93
N ALA A 277 12.42 -11.72 22.97
CA ALA A 277 11.03 -11.58 22.56
C ALA A 277 10.91 -11.68 21.04
N LYS A 278 9.97 -12.49 20.54
CA LYS A 278 9.73 -12.63 19.10
C LYS A 278 8.97 -11.44 18.52
N VAL A 279 8.12 -10.78 19.30
CA VAL A 279 7.36 -9.60 18.85
C VAL A 279 7.51 -8.47 19.86
N LEU A 280 8.03 -7.32 19.43
CA LEU A 280 7.94 -6.08 20.19
C LEU A 280 6.78 -5.25 19.66
N ARG A 281 5.84 -4.92 20.53
CA ARG A 281 4.69 -4.07 20.23
C ARG A 281 4.82 -2.73 20.91
N LEU A 282 4.92 -1.67 20.11
CA LEU A 282 4.87 -0.30 20.57
C LEU A 282 3.41 0.15 20.59
N ARG A 283 2.97 0.74 21.70
CA ARG A 283 1.61 1.32 21.80
C ARG A 283 1.52 2.74 21.27
N THR A 284 2.62 3.24 20.71
CA THR A 284 2.74 4.58 20.15
C THR A 284 3.59 4.52 18.88
N PRO A 285 3.53 5.56 18.03
CA PRO A 285 4.46 5.69 16.93
C PRO A 285 5.93 5.66 17.39
N PRO A 286 6.85 5.12 16.57
CA PRO A 286 8.27 5.12 16.90
C PRO A 286 8.86 6.54 16.91
N PRO A 287 9.89 6.79 17.75
CA PRO A 287 10.61 8.06 17.78
C PRO A 287 11.24 8.44 16.44
N ASP A 288 11.62 9.71 16.29
CA ASP A 288 12.31 10.21 15.09
C ASP A 288 13.53 9.35 14.74
N TYR A 289 13.59 8.85 13.50
CA TYR A 289 14.71 8.03 13.03
C TYR A 289 16.08 8.70 13.21
N ARG A 290 16.18 10.03 13.17
CA ARG A 290 17.44 10.78 13.35
C ARG A 290 17.97 10.70 14.79
N ALA A 291 17.08 10.45 15.75
CA ALA A 291 17.43 10.14 17.14
C ALA A 291 17.81 8.67 17.33
N LEU A 292 17.19 7.76 16.57
CA LEU A 292 17.44 6.32 16.69
C LEU A 292 18.74 5.87 16.01
N LEU A 293 19.10 6.52 14.90
CA LEU A 293 20.25 6.13 14.09
C LEU A 293 21.54 6.84 14.53
N PRO A 294 22.69 6.13 14.50
CA PRO A 294 24.00 6.78 14.48
C PRO A 294 24.09 7.83 13.36
N ALA A 295 24.72 8.98 13.64
CA ALA A 295 24.79 10.11 12.72
C ALA A 295 25.32 9.72 11.33
N ASN A 296 26.34 8.85 11.28
CA ASN A 296 26.95 8.36 10.04
C ASN A 296 26.07 7.39 9.23
N LYS A 297 24.91 6.96 9.75
CA LYS A 297 23.96 6.09 9.04
C LYS A 297 22.74 6.82 8.49
N VAL A 298 22.52 8.08 8.88
CA VAL A 298 21.30 8.84 8.55
C VAL A 298 21.17 9.01 7.03
N ASP A 299 22.19 9.54 6.36
CA ASP A 299 22.14 9.78 4.90
C ASP A 299 21.91 8.50 4.10
N ALA A 300 22.59 7.41 4.50
CA ALA A 300 22.42 6.11 3.86
C ALA A 300 20.99 5.57 4.05
N PHE A 301 20.39 5.78 5.23
CA PHE A 301 19.02 5.40 5.50
C PHE A 301 18.02 6.23 4.69
N GLU A 302 18.20 7.56 4.63
CA GLU A 302 17.34 8.44 3.82
C GLU A 302 17.40 8.10 2.33
N ASN A 303 18.58 7.76 1.81
CA ASN A 303 18.74 7.30 0.43
C ASN A 303 17.93 6.04 0.14
N VAL A 304 17.83 5.11 1.10
CA VAL A 304 16.97 3.92 0.97
C VAL A 304 15.49 4.31 1.01
N MET A 305 15.07 5.11 2.00
CA MET A 305 13.67 5.53 2.18
C MET A 305 13.14 6.30 0.97
N ARG A 306 13.98 7.13 0.34
CA ARG A 306 13.66 7.85 -0.90
C ARG A 306 13.25 6.88 -2.03
N GLY A 307 13.82 5.68 -2.07
CA GLY A 307 13.50 4.66 -3.06
C GLY A 307 12.22 3.86 -2.76
N TYR A 308 11.71 3.91 -1.54
CA TYR A 308 10.60 3.04 -1.10
C TYR A 308 9.22 3.65 -1.39
N SER A 309 9.12 4.93 -1.74
CA SER A 309 7.82 5.53 -2.02
C SER A 309 7.26 5.08 -3.35
N SER A 310 6.00 4.67 -3.34
CA SER A 310 5.24 4.44 -4.57
C SER A 310 4.68 5.77 -5.11
N LEU A 311 3.78 5.65 -6.08
CA LEU A 311 3.08 6.77 -6.68
C LEU A 311 1.57 6.66 -6.47
N TRP A 312 0.90 7.81 -6.50
CA TRP A 312 -0.52 7.92 -6.70
C TRP A 312 -0.79 8.49 -8.09
N CYS A 313 -1.76 7.94 -8.78
CA CYS A 313 -2.18 8.40 -10.09
C CYS A 313 -3.71 8.32 -10.16
N CYS A 314 -4.42 9.15 -10.95
CA CYS A 314 -3.87 10.25 -11.76
C CYS A 314 -4.68 11.53 -11.66
N SER A 315 -3.95 12.65 -11.63
CA SER A 315 -4.50 13.97 -11.90
C SER A 315 -4.25 14.30 -13.37
N ASN A 316 -5.18 15.06 -13.99
CA ASN A 316 -5.00 15.56 -15.35
C ASN A 316 -3.84 16.58 -15.37
N PRO A 317 -2.78 16.37 -16.17
CA PRO A 317 -1.67 17.31 -16.24
C PRO A 317 -2.11 18.66 -16.83
N PRO A 318 -1.50 19.79 -16.40
CA PRO A 318 -1.66 21.07 -17.08
C PRO A 318 -1.31 20.91 -18.56
N GLY A 319 -2.28 21.18 -19.47
CA GLY A 319 -2.13 20.98 -20.91
C GLY A 319 -2.73 19.69 -21.48
N GLY A 320 -3.32 18.82 -20.64
CA GLY A 320 -4.25 17.76 -21.07
C GLY A 320 -3.63 16.56 -21.80
N ARG A 321 -2.30 16.41 -21.83
CA ARG A 321 -1.63 15.28 -22.47
C ARG A 321 -1.12 14.27 -21.44
N GLY A 322 -1.68 13.07 -21.44
CA GLY A 322 -1.20 11.93 -20.65
C GLY A 322 -1.72 11.86 -19.21
N ALA A 323 -1.26 10.86 -18.46
CA ALA A 323 -1.58 10.65 -17.06
C ALA A 323 -0.48 11.23 -16.16
N GLY A 324 -0.83 12.15 -15.25
CA GLY A 324 0.09 12.72 -14.28
C GLY A 324 0.17 11.87 -13.00
N HIS A 325 1.37 11.43 -12.64
CA HIS A 325 1.64 10.65 -11.43
C HIS A 325 2.22 11.57 -10.35
N ILE A 326 1.70 11.52 -9.13
CA ILE A 326 2.26 12.23 -7.98
C ILE A 326 2.92 11.19 -7.08
N TRP A 327 4.18 11.39 -6.75
CA TRP A 327 4.93 10.42 -5.95
C TRP A 327 4.80 10.76 -4.47
N TYR A 328 4.60 9.72 -3.66
CA TYR A 328 4.71 9.89 -2.22
C TYR A 328 6.17 10.15 -1.84
N ASP A 329 6.37 10.65 -0.63
CA ASP A 329 7.70 10.99 -0.14
C ASP A 329 7.83 10.64 1.34
N PHE A 330 8.67 9.64 1.65
CA PHE A 330 8.98 9.26 3.02
C PHE A 330 9.74 10.35 3.79
N LEU A 331 10.31 11.35 3.10
CA LEU A 331 11.11 12.43 3.68
C LEU A 331 10.41 13.78 3.62
N TRP A 332 9.12 13.83 3.26
CA TRP A 332 8.36 15.07 3.04
C TRP A 332 8.43 16.10 4.18
N ASP A 333 8.60 15.65 5.44
CA ASP A 333 8.69 16.46 6.65
C ASP A 333 10.13 16.72 7.16
N VAL A 334 11.15 16.26 6.42
CA VAL A 334 12.57 16.45 6.74
C VAL A 334 13.08 17.57 5.86
N LEU A 335 13.49 18.70 6.42
CA LEU A 335 13.91 19.86 5.64
C LEU A 335 15.35 20.26 6.00
N PRO A 336 16.22 20.55 5.02
CA PRO A 336 16.01 20.34 3.58
C PRO A 336 16.11 18.85 3.21
N HIS A 337 15.43 18.45 2.14
CA HIS A 337 15.62 17.12 1.56
C HIS A 337 15.52 17.15 0.03
N ARG A 338 15.88 16.01 -0.57
CA ARG A 338 15.63 15.72 -1.98
C ARG A 338 14.70 14.52 -2.11
N ASP A 339 13.68 14.67 -2.95
CA ASP A 339 12.82 13.54 -3.31
C ASP A 339 13.51 12.57 -4.27
N ARG A 340 12.79 11.51 -4.67
CA ARG A 340 13.30 10.47 -5.58
C ARG A 340 13.72 10.94 -6.97
N PHE A 341 13.34 12.16 -7.37
CA PHE A 341 13.75 12.78 -8.64
C PHE A 341 14.85 13.83 -8.46
N GLY A 342 15.37 13.97 -7.24
CA GLY A 342 16.39 14.95 -6.92
C GLY A 342 15.86 16.39 -6.80
N ARG A 343 14.53 16.58 -6.74
CA ARG A 343 13.93 17.90 -6.50
C ARG A 343 14.15 18.28 -5.04
N THR A 344 14.58 19.52 -4.80
CA THR A 344 14.87 20.03 -3.45
C THR A 344 13.63 20.64 -2.81
N PHE A 345 13.37 20.29 -1.56
CA PHE A 345 12.37 20.91 -0.70
C PHE A 345 13.03 21.44 0.57
N ASP A 346 12.60 22.62 1.01
CA ASP A 346 13.13 23.33 2.17
C ASP A 346 12.04 24.21 2.81
N THR A 347 12.41 25.03 3.80
CA THR A 347 11.46 25.92 4.51
C THR A 347 10.84 26.98 3.62
N LYS A 348 11.44 27.31 2.47
CA LYS A 348 10.94 28.28 1.48
C LYS A 348 10.19 27.60 0.33
N ASN A 349 10.48 26.34 0.05
CA ASN A 349 9.83 25.50 -0.95
C ASN A 349 9.34 24.19 -0.29
N PRO A 350 8.23 24.23 0.48
CA PRO A 350 7.73 23.05 1.16
C PRO A 350 7.19 22.02 0.17
N TRP A 351 7.09 20.77 0.62
CA TRP A 351 6.50 19.70 -0.19
C TRP A 351 5.01 19.98 -0.47
N TYR A 352 4.58 19.77 -1.72
CA TYR A 352 3.18 19.80 -2.13
C TYR A 352 2.94 18.73 -3.21
N PRO A 353 1.67 18.29 -3.42
CA PRO A 353 1.35 17.33 -4.47
C PRO A 353 1.73 17.88 -5.85
N LYS A 354 2.84 17.39 -6.38
CA LYS A 354 3.39 17.80 -7.67
C LYS A 354 3.64 16.57 -8.53
N MET A 355 3.19 16.64 -9.77
CA MET A 355 3.46 15.58 -10.75
C MET A 355 4.97 15.32 -10.86
N GLY A 356 5.34 14.05 -10.85
CA GLY A 356 6.66 13.60 -11.22
C GLY A 356 6.91 13.77 -12.73
N PRO A 357 8.17 13.65 -13.16
CA PRO A 357 8.51 13.56 -14.58
C PRO A 357 7.85 12.37 -15.27
#